data_AF-A0A950AKG7-F1
#
_entry.id   AF-A0A950AKG7-F1
#
_cell.length_a   1.000
_cell.length_b   1.000
_cell.length_c   1.000
_cell.angle_alpha   90.00
_cell.angle_beta   90.00
_cell.angle_gamma   90.00
#
_symmetry.space_group_name_H-M   'P 1'
#
loop_
_entity.id
_entity.type
_entity.pdbx_description
1 polymer ?
#
loop_
_entity_poly.entity_id
_entity_poly.type
_entity_poly.pdbx_seq_one_letter_code
_entity_poly.pdbx_strand_id
1 'polypeptide(L)'
;MTTRDRTMHTEAALDTIESLRPRAVVAGHKRPERDDDPRTIEETRQYIRDFERIAETAQTALQLYERMLARHAHRVNPGMLWWSARALKG
;
A
#
# COMPACT_ATOMS: atom_id res chain seq x y z
N MET A 1 19.04 -1.39 -2.24
CA MET A 1 17.97 -0.57 -1.63
C MET A 1 17.09 -1.49 -0.81
N THR A 2 17.02 -1.28 0.50
CA THR A 2 16.25 -2.13 1.43
C THR A 2 14.74 -1.87 1.30
N THR A 3 13.89 -2.70 1.90
CA THR A 3 12.44 -2.41 1.99
C THR A 3 12.18 -1.07 2.68
N ARG A 4 12.97 -0.75 3.70
CA ARG A 4 12.89 0.51 4.45
C ARG A 4 13.22 1.73 3.59
N ASP A 5 14.26 1.63 2.74
CA ASP A 5 14.66 2.72 1.84
C ASP A 5 13.55 3.02 0.79
N ARG A 6 12.84 1.97 0.33
CA ARG A 6 11.74 2.11 -0.64
C ARG A 6 10.51 2.78 -0.06
N THR A 7 10.18 2.46 1.19
CA THR A 7 9.04 3.09 1.86
C THR A 7 9.32 4.55 2.18
N MET A 8 10.53 4.89 2.64
CA MET A 8 10.92 6.29 2.84
C MET A 8 10.78 7.11 1.57
N HIS A 9 11.21 6.57 0.42
CA HIS A 9 11.06 7.26 -0.86
C HIS A 9 9.58 7.44 -1.26
N THR A 10 8.74 6.44 -1.01
CA THR A 10 7.31 6.50 -1.33
C THR A 10 6.57 7.49 -0.44
N GLU A 11 6.87 7.54 0.86
CA GLU A 11 6.30 8.53 1.78
C GLU A 11 6.64 9.96 1.34
N ALA A 12 7.91 10.22 0.98
CA ALA A 12 8.32 11.54 0.47
C ALA A 12 7.62 11.93 -0.85
N ALA A 13 7.37 10.95 -1.72
CA ALA A 13 6.59 11.18 -2.94
C ALA A 13 5.13 11.55 -2.63
N LEU A 14 4.50 10.85 -1.67
CA LEU A 14 3.14 11.16 -1.22
C LEU A 14 3.07 12.55 -0.55
N ASP A 15 4.06 12.91 0.27
CA ASP A 15 4.18 14.25 0.87
C ASP A 15 4.27 15.34 -0.20
N THR A 16 5.06 15.09 -1.25
CA THR A 16 5.20 16.01 -2.38
C THR A 16 3.85 16.22 -3.06
N ILE A 17 3.11 15.15 -3.37
CA ILE A 17 1.80 15.23 -4.01
C ILE A 17 0.78 15.95 -3.10
N GLU A 18 0.76 15.61 -1.81
CA GLU A 18 -0.14 16.24 -0.83
C GLU A 18 0.11 17.74 -0.68
N SER A 19 1.38 18.16 -0.72
CA SER A 19 1.77 19.59 -0.62
C SER A 19 1.20 20.46 -1.73
N LEU A 20 0.87 19.87 -2.90
CA LEU A 20 0.24 20.56 -4.02
C LEU A 20 -1.24 20.91 -3.77
N ARG A 21 -1.82 20.42 -2.67
CA ARG A 21 -3.24 20.59 -2.31
C ARG A 21 -4.16 20.20 -3.48
N PRO A 22 -4.06 18.97 -4.00
CA PRO A 22 -4.79 18.56 -5.19
C PRO A 22 -6.29 18.58 -4.93
N ARG A 23 -7.05 19.03 -5.93
CA ARG A 23 -8.51 18.89 -5.95
C ARG A 23 -8.95 17.47 -6.34
N ALA A 24 -8.14 16.79 -7.15
CA ALA A 24 -8.40 15.43 -7.61
C ALA A 24 -7.08 14.67 -7.76
N VAL A 25 -7.13 13.36 -7.54
CA VAL A 25 -5.99 12.44 -7.71
C VAL A 25 -6.45 11.26 -8.54
N VAL A 26 -5.92 11.17 -9.77
CA VAL A 26 -6.27 10.10 -10.71
C VAL A 26 -5.26 8.96 -10.56
N ALA A 27 -5.70 7.85 -9.97
CA ALA A 27 -4.85 6.68 -9.80
C ALA A 27 -4.68 5.92 -11.13
N GLY A 28 -3.44 5.55 -11.47
CA GLY A 28 -3.15 4.76 -12.67
C GLY A 28 -3.74 3.34 -12.65
N HIS A 29 -3.95 2.78 -11.45
CA HIS A 29 -4.69 1.54 -11.24
C HIS A 29 -5.75 1.74 -10.15
N LYS A 30 -7.03 1.66 -10.51
CA LYS A 30 -8.16 1.72 -9.58
C LYS A 30 -9.33 0.85 -10.04
N ARG A 31 -10.29 0.61 -9.14
CA ARG A 31 -11.62 0.14 -9.51
C ARG A 31 -12.30 1.23 -10.38
N PRO A 32 -12.97 0.88 -11.48
CA PRO A 32 -13.67 1.86 -12.31
C PRO A 32 -14.68 2.72 -11.52
N GLU A 33 -15.27 2.14 -10.47
CA GLU A 33 -16.29 2.78 -9.64
C GLU A 33 -15.73 3.70 -8.55
N ARG A 34 -14.39 3.83 -8.42
CA ARG A 34 -13.78 4.73 -7.41
C ARG A 34 -13.55 6.13 -7.97
N ASP A 35 -13.94 7.11 -7.17
CA ASP A 35 -13.73 8.54 -7.44
C ASP A 35 -12.23 8.90 -7.46
N ASP A 36 -11.90 9.99 -8.16
CA ASP A 36 -10.55 10.59 -8.19
C ASP A 36 -10.32 11.53 -7.00
N ASP A 37 -10.64 11.06 -5.80
CA ASP A 37 -10.63 11.83 -4.56
C ASP A 37 -9.20 11.94 -3.98
N PRO A 38 -8.74 13.13 -3.54
CA PRO A 38 -7.46 13.32 -2.87
C PRO A 38 -7.21 12.39 -1.67
N ARG A 39 -8.25 11.88 -1.02
CA ARG A 39 -8.16 10.86 0.06
C ARG A 39 -7.35 9.63 -0.34
N THR A 40 -7.24 9.33 -1.64
CA THR A 40 -6.41 8.24 -2.17
C THR A 40 -4.94 8.33 -1.74
N ILE A 41 -4.42 9.54 -1.50
CA ILE A 41 -3.04 9.75 -1.00
C ILE A 41 -2.88 9.08 0.36
N GLU A 42 -3.74 9.42 1.33
CA GLU A 42 -3.66 8.88 2.67
C GLU A 42 -4.04 7.39 2.72
N GLU A 43 -5.03 6.96 1.92
CA GLU A 43 -5.35 5.53 1.79
C GLU A 43 -4.16 4.71 1.28
N THR A 44 -3.34 5.27 0.39
CA THR A 44 -2.13 4.63 -0.14
C THR A 44 -1.04 4.61 0.93
N ARG A 45 -0.83 5.74 1.62
CA ARG A 45 0.11 5.85 2.74
C ARG A 45 -0.19 4.81 3.82
N GLN A 46 -1.44 4.73 4.25
CA GLN A 46 -1.88 3.78 5.28
C GLN A 46 -1.70 2.32 4.84
N TYR A 47 -1.96 1.99 3.58
CA TYR A 47 -1.74 0.64 3.06
C TYR A 47 -0.27 0.21 3.15
N ILE A 48 0.66 1.10 2.80
CA ILE A 48 2.10 0.84 2.87
C ILE A 48 2.55 0.66 4.32
N ARG A 49 2.14 1.58 5.21
CA ARG A 49 2.45 1.51 6.65
C ARG A 49 1.91 0.24 7.30
N ASP A 50 0.69 -0.17 6.94
CA ASP A 50 0.11 -1.41 7.42
C ASP A 50 0.90 -2.63 6.96
N PHE A 51 1.30 -2.66 5.68
CA PHE A 51 2.11 -3.74 5.14
C PHE A 51 3.43 -3.88 5.91
N GLU A 52 4.14 -2.78 6.16
CA GLU A 52 5.39 -2.80 6.92
C GLU A 52 5.19 -3.29 8.35
N ARG A 53 4.23 -2.69 9.09
CA ARG A 53 3.94 -3.05 10.47
C ARG A 53 3.54 -4.52 10.61
N ILE A 54 2.75 -5.03 9.66
CA ILE A 54 2.39 -6.45 9.66
C ILE A 54 3.60 -7.30 9.30
N ALA A 55 4.44 -6.87 8.35
CA ALA A 55 5.65 -7.59 7.97
C ALA A 55 6.68 -7.68 9.10
N GLU A 56 6.75 -6.70 10.01
CA GLU A 56 7.61 -6.76 11.20
C GLU A 56 7.25 -7.93 12.13
N THR A 57 5.95 -8.26 12.22
CA THR A 57 5.44 -9.26 13.18
C THR A 57 5.05 -10.60 12.55
N ALA A 58 4.82 -10.64 11.24
CA ALA A 58 4.49 -11.86 10.51
C ALA A 58 5.75 -12.74 10.32
N GLN A 59 5.63 -14.02 10.64
CA GLN A 59 6.72 -14.99 10.51
C GLN A 59 6.74 -15.65 9.13
N THR A 60 5.61 -15.70 8.42
CA THR A 60 5.50 -16.34 7.11
C THR A 60 4.84 -15.41 6.09
N ALA A 61 5.07 -15.68 4.81
CA ALA A 61 4.38 -15.00 3.71
C ALA A 61 2.85 -15.15 3.81
N LEU A 62 2.36 -16.33 4.23
CA LEU A 62 0.93 -16.58 4.43
C LEU A 62 0.36 -15.71 5.56
N GLN A 63 1.03 -15.60 6.70
CA GLN A 63 0.59 -14.73 7.79
C GLN A 63 0.54 -13.26 7.39
N LEU A 64 1.53 -12.77 6.63
CA LEU A 64 1.54 -11.41 6.10
C LEU A 64 0.37 -11.18 5.13
N TYR A 65 0.18 -12.12 4.20
CA TYR A 65 -0.90 -12.09 3.21
C TYR A 65 -2.29 -12.05 3.85
N GLU A 66 -2.59 -12.99 4.75
CA GLU A 66 -3.91 -13.12 5.39
C GLU A 66 -4.23 -11.91 6.26
N ARG A 67 -3.26 -11.39 7.01
CA ARG A 67 -3.45 -10.19 7.86
C ARG A 67 -3.68 -8.93 7.03
N MET A 68 -2.98 -8.78 5.90
CA MET A 68 -3.23 -7.68 4.98
C MET A 68 -4.60 -7.80 4.31
N LEU A 69 -5.02 -9.00 3.90
CA LEU A 69 -6.36 -9.23 3.36
C LEU A 69 -7.45 -8.91 4.39
N ALA A 70 -7.30 -9.35 5.63
CA ALA A 70 -8.27 -9.07 6.69
C ALA A 70 -8.46 -7.56 6.91
N ARG A 71 -7.38 -6.78 6.78
CA ARG A 71 -7.41 -5.32 6.96
C ARG A 71 -7.87 -4.55 5.71
N HIS A 72 -7.55 -5.05 4.53
CA HIS A 72 -7.73 -4.37 3.23
C HIS A 72 -8.52 -5.20 2.21
N ALA A 73 -9.54 -5.93 2.67
CA ALA A 73 -10.29 -6.92 1.88
C ALA A 73 -10.92 -6.38 0.58
N HIS A 74 -11.13 -5.07 0.48
CA HIS A 74 -11.76 -4.42 -0.68
C HIS A 74 -10.77 -4.08 -1.81
N ARG A 75 -9.46 -4.28 -1.63
CA ARG A 75 -8.44 -4.02 -2.67
C ARG A 75 -8.52 -5.06 -3.81
N VAL A 76 -8.28 -4.63 -5.04
CA VAL A 76 -8.59 -5.39 -6.27
C VAL A 76 -7.59 -6.47 -6.66
N ASN A 77 -6.41 -6.53 -6.02
CA ASN A 77 -5.32 -7.37 -6.51
C ASN A 77 -4.69 -8.23 -5.40
N PRO A 78 -5.41 -9.26 -4.91
CA PRO A 78 -4.86 -10.20 -3.93
C PRO A 78 -3.63 -10.94 -4.46
N GLY A 79 -3.55 -11.22 -5.77
CA GLY A 79 -2.40 -11.88 -6.38
C GLY A 79 -1.09 -11.10 -6.20
N MET A 80 -1.11 -9.78 -6.42
CA MET A 80 0.08 -8.94 -6.21
C MET A 80 0.46 -8.80 -4.74
N LEU A 81 -0.53 -8.81 -3.83
CA LEU A 81 -0.27 -8.87 -2.39
C LEU A 81 0.44 -10.19 -2.02
N TRP A 82 -0.01 -11.32 -2.57
CA TRP A 82 0.65 -12.62 -2.34
C TRP A 82 2.09 -12.63 -2.85
N TRP A 83 2.34 -12.15 -4.07
CA TRP A 83 3.70 -12.04 -4.61
C TRP A 83 4.60 -11.17 -3.76
N SER A 84 4.09 -10.02 -3.28
CA SER A 84 4.84 -9.12 -2.41
C SER A 84 5.16 -9.77 -1.06
N ALA A 85 4.20 -10.50 -0.48
CA ALA A 85 4.41 -11.23 0.77
C ALA A 85 5.45 -12.35 0.63
N ARG A 86 5.42 -13.10 -0.48
CA ARG A 86 6.43 -14.12 -0.79
C ARG A 86 7.80 -13.48 -0.95
N ALA A 87 7.94 -12.46 -1.78
CA ALA A 87 9.21 -11.79 -2.03
C ALA A 87 9.89 -11.26 -0.76
N LEU A 88 9.13 -10.93 0.29
CA LEU A 88 9.66 -10.43 1.56
C LEU A 88 9.94 -11.53 2.60
N LYS A 89 9.20 -12.64 2.58
CA LYS A 89 9.17 -13.64 3.67
C LYS A 89 9.42 -15.08 3.20
N GLY A 90 9.84 -15.31 1.95
CA GLY A 90 10.06 -16.64 1.39
C GLY A 90 11.01 -16.65 0.20
#